data_AF-A0A1Q3MP75-F1
#
_entry.id   AF-A0A1Q3MP75-F1
#
_cell.length_a   1.000
_cell.length_b   1.000
_cell.length_c   1.000
_cell.angle_alpha   90.00
_cell.angle_beta   90.00
_cell.angle_gamma   90.00
#
_symmetry.space_group_name_H-M   'P 1'
#
loop_
_entity.id
_entity.type
_entity.pdbx_description
1 polymer ?
#
loop_
_entity_poly.entity_id
_entity_poly.type
_entity_poly.pdbx_seq_one_letter_code
_entity_poly.pdbx_strand_id
1 'polypeptide(L)'
;MVRPFLNYLLHGGTSLKNYWFAGLAAIGLLVGCSGSGDTASGAGEGGGETKPAATVAYADVQSILTENCAGCHGETNPKEGINLTSYANVMKGGHEGTIVKGGDVDGSLLARVLRGKQAKQMPPGGPIAEDKIAKIEDWIKSGAKE
;
A
#
# COMPACT_ATOMS: atom_id res chain seq x y z
N MET A 1 43.45 -21.14 -33.02
CA MET A 1 42.51 -22.03 -33.75
C MET A 1 41.10 -21.66 -33.30
N VAL A 2 40.63 -20.50 -33.76
CA VAL A 2 39.54 -20.30 -34.74
C VAL A 2 38.16 -20.69 -34.18
N ARG A 3 37.44 -19.66 -33.74
CA ARG A 3 35.99 -19.65 -33.52
C ARG A 3 35.26 -19.95 -34.84
N PRO A 4 34.25 -20.83 -34.89
CA PRO A 4 33.34 -20.85 -36.02
C PRO A 4 32.33 -19.72 -35.92
N PHE A 5 32.27 -18.96 -37.01
CA PHE A 5 31.34 -17.92 -37.39
C PHE A 5 29.97 -18.50 -37.79
N LEU A 6 28.92 -17.71 -37.56
CA LEU A 6 27.68 -17.57 -38.37
C LEU A 6 26.69 -18.76 -38.39
N ASN A 7 25.38 -18.61 -38.52
CA ASN A 7 24.54 -17.47 -38.92
C ASN A 7 23.08 -17.67 -38.45
N TYR A 8 22.38 -16.55 -38.26
CA TYR A 8 20.96 -16.26 -38.53
C TYR A 8 19.91 -17.41 -38.58
N LEU A 9 18.80 -17.25 -37.84
CA LEU A 9 17.48 -17.17 -38.47
C LEU A 9 16.38 -16.61 -37.55
N LEU A 10 15.75 -15.58 -38.09
CA LEU A 10 14.55 -14.86 -37.67
C LEU A 10 13.35 -15.80 -37.49
N HIS A 11 12.75 -15.80 -36.31
CA HIS A 11 11.31 -16.05 -36.06
C HIS A 11 10.94 -15.12 -34.89
N GLY A 12 10.15 -14.06 -35.02
CA GLY A 12 8.84 -14.04 -35.66
C GLY A 12 7.78 -14.35 -34.59
N GLY A 13 7.52 -13.39 -33.69
CA GLY A 13 6.54 -13.53 -32.60
C GLY A 13 5.91 -12.18 -32.29
N THR A 14 4.89 -11.85 -33.08
CA THR A 14 4.12 -10.61 -33.02
C THR A 14 3.27 -10.49 -31.77
N SER A 15 3.34 -9.32 -31.15
CA SER A 15 2.20 -8.46 -30.78
C SER A 15 1.06 -9.08 -29.97
N LEU A 16 0.89 -8.62 -28.72
CA LEU A 16 -0.42 -8.37 -28.14
C LEU A 16 -0.33 -7.14 -27.22
N LYS A 17 -0.43 -5.96 -27.84
CA LYS A 17 -0.64 -4.69 -27.14
C LYS A 17 -2.14 -4.59 -26.83
N ASN A 18 -2.51 -4.70 -25.56
CA ASN A 18 -3.86 -4.43 -25.07
C ASN A 18 -4.18 -2.93 -25.23
N TYR A 19 -4.68 -2.56 -26.39
CA TYR A 19 -5.36 -1.29 -26.64
C TYR A 19 -6.87 -1.50 -26.41
N TRP A 20 -7.34 -1.23 -25.19
CA TRP A 20 -8.77 -1.09 -24.86
C TRP A 20 -9.15 0.39 -24.81
N PHE A 21 -8.71 1.16 -25.81
CA PHE A 21 -9.11 2.55 -26.01
C PHE A 21 -9.94 2.67 -27.30
N ALA A 22 -10.90 3.60 -27.25
CA ALA A 22 -11.84 4.03 -28.28
C ALA A 22 -13.07 3.11 -28.44
N GLY A 23 -14.28 3.51 -28.06
CA GLY A 23 -14.86 4.84 -28.13
C GLY A 23 -15.62 4.96 -29.46
N LEU A 24 -16.88 4.52 -29.47
CA LEU A 24 -17.80 4.77 -30.57
C LEU A 24 -18.95 5.62 -30.06
N ALA A 25 -18.96 6.86 -30.56
CA ALA A 25 -20.02 7.83 -30.45
C ALA A 25 -21.28 7.31 -31.16
N ALA A 26 -22.41 7.33 -30.47
CA ALA A 26 -23.72 7.21 -31.08
C ALA A 26 -24.41 8.58 -31.04
N ILE A 27 -24.59 9.14 -32.24
CA ILE A 27 -25.42 10.32 -32.51
C ILE A 27 -26.87 9.85 -32.52
N GLY A 28 -27.71 10.40 -31.65
CA GLY A 28 -29.16 10.22 -31.65
C GLY A 28 -29.85 11.56 -31.49
N LEU A 29 -30.55 12.01 -32.54
CA LEU A 29 -31.21 13.30 -32.66
C LEU A 29 -32.69 13.21 -32.24
N LEU A 30 -33.11 14.16 -31.40
CA LEU A 30 -34.40 14.86 -31.29
C LEU A 30 -35.70 14.19 -30.73
N VAL A 31 -36.46 15.10 -30.08
CA VAL A 31 -37.89 15.10 -29.65
C VAL A 31 -38.15 14.39 -28.30
N GLY A 32 -38.74 14.95 -27.25
CA GLY A 32 -39.48 16.20 -26.97
C GLY A 32 -40.61 15.91 -25.94
N CYS A 33 -40.87 16.84 -25.01
CA CYS A 33 -41.99 16.96 -24.04
C CYS A 33 -41.96 16.26 -22.66
N SER A 34 -41.81 17.11 -21.64
CA SER A 34 -42.41 17.19 -20.28
C SER A 34 -42.97 15.95 -19.57
N GLY A 35 -42.38 15.66 -18.41
CA GLY A 35 -43.00 14.89 -17.32
C GLY A 35 -42.27 15.15 -15.99
N SER A 36 -42.94 15.80 -15.05
CA SER A 36 -42.51 15.90 -13.65
C SER A 36 -42.59 14.51 -13.01
N GLY A 37 -41.49 14.02 -12.45
CA GLY A 37 -41.44 12.74 -11.75
C GLY A 37 -40.33 12.74 -10.71
N ASP A 38 -40.74 12.78 -9.45
CA ASP A 38 -39.92 12.63 -8.26
C ASP A 38 -39.28 11.22 -8.14
N THR A 39 -38.19 11.19 -7.37
CA THR A 39 -37.52 10.03 -6.74
C THR A 39 -36.61 9.16 -7.62
N ALA A 40 -35.29 9.22 -7.34
CA ALA A 40 -34.59 8.18 -6.57
C ALA A 40 -33.06 8.26 -6.74
N SER A 41 -32.36 8.28 -5.61
CA SER A 41 -31.08 7.61 -5.33
C SER A 41 -30.07 7.46 -6.48
N GLY A 42 -29.31 8.53 -6.73
CA GLY A 42 -28.03 8.43 -7.43
C GLY A 42 -26.94 7.95 -6.47
N ALA A 43 -26.56 6.68 -6.59
CA ALA A 43 -25.27 6.20 -6.13
C ALA A 43 -24.20 6.99 -6.91
N GLY A 44 -23.56 7.94 -6.23
CA GLY A 44 -22.44 8.67 -6.77
C GLY A 44 -21.23 7.75 -6.91
N GLU A 45 -20.92 7.40 -8.15
CA GLU A 45 -19.55 7.12 -8.59
C GLU A 45 -18.63 8.25 -8.14
N GLY A 46 -17.89 8.00 -7.06
CA GLY A 46 -16.71 8.76 -6.70
C GLY A 46 -15.48 8.04 -7.24
N GLY A 47 -15.26 8.13 -8.55
CA GLY A 47 -13.96 7.85 -9.16
C GLY A 47 -12.95 8.86 -8.60
N GLY A 48 -12.31 8.49 -7.50
CA GLY A 48 -11.24 9.28 -6.91
C GLY A 48 -10.02 9.23 -7.81
N GLU A 49 -9.81 10.31 -8.56
CA GLU A 49 -8.53 10.68 -9.16
C GLU A 49 -7.40 10.43 -8.15
N THR A 50 -6.53 9.46 -8.44
CA THR A 50 -5.33 9.20 -7.66
C THR A 50 -4.33 10.31 -7.91
N LYS A 51 -4.47 11.40 -7.15
CA LYS A 51 -3.33 12.27 -6.83
C LYS A 51 -2.19 11.36 -6.35
N PRO A 52 -0.96 11.47 -6.88
CA PRO A 52 0.17 10.73 -6.34
C PRO A 52 0.21 10.96 -4.84
N ALA A 53 -0.01 9.90 -4.07
CA ALA A 53 0.02 9.96 -2.62
C ALA A 53 1.36 10.56 -2.24
N ALA A 54 1.33 11.70 -1.53
CA ALA A 54 2.54 12.25 -0.94
C ALA A 54 3.19 11.13 -0.14
N THR A 55 4.45 10.80 -0.44
CA THR A 55 5.19 9.76 0.26
C THR A 55 5.30 10.15 1.73
N VAL A 56 4.77 9.30 2.62
CA VAL A 56 4.91 9.47 4.07
C VAL A 56 6.39 9.27 4.43
N ALA A 57 7.00 10.26 5.09
CA ALA A 57 8.39 10.18 5.53
C ALA A 57 8.50 9.27 6.77
N TYR A 58 9.61 8.54 6.92
CA TYR A 58 9.79 7.71 8.11
C TYR A 58 9.82 8.53 9.40
N ALA A 59 10.26 9.79 9.37
CA ALA A 59 10.25 10.66 10.56
C ALA A 59 8.86 10.80 11.21
N ASP A 60 7.80 10.89 10.39
CA ASP A 60 6.43 10.95 10.90
C ASP A 60 6.02 9.61 11.55
N VAL A 61 6.43 8.50 10.94
CA VAL A 61 6.18 7.14 11.46
C VAL A 61 6.97 6.90 12.74
N GLN A 62 8.24 7.29 12.79
CA GLN A 62 9.12 7.12 13.94
C GLN A 62 8.57 7.83 15.18
N SER A 63 7.99 9.03 14.99
CA SER A 63 7.33 9.77 16.07
C SER A 63 6.17 8.95 16.65
N ILE A 64 5.33 8.36 15.79
CA ILE A 64 4.23 7.49 16.21
C ILE A 64 4.76 6.25 16.95
N LEU A 65 5.77 5.57 16.40
CA LEU A 65 6.32 4.35 17.00
C LEU A 65 6.97 4.64 18.37
N THR A 66 7.65 5.78 18.50
CA THR A 66 8.31 6.18 19.74
C THR A 66 7.28 6.51 20.82
N GLU A 67 6.24 7.27 20.48
CA GLU A 67 5.17 7.65 21.41
C GLU A 67 4.35 6.45 21.91
N ASN A 68 4.07 5.47 21.03
CA ASN A 68 3.05 4.46 21.30
C ASN A 68 3.62 3.05 21.53
N CYS A 69 4.89 2.80 21.20
CA CYS A 69 5.44 1.45 21.15
C CYS A 69 6.78 1.28 21.89
N ALA A 70 7.62 2.33 21.97
CA ALA A 70 8.97 2.22 22.52
C ALA A 70 9.02 1.85 24.02
N GLY A 71 7.92 2.01 24.77
CA GLY A 71 7.86 1.57 26.17
C GLY A 71 8.07 0.05 26.36
N CYS A 72 7.74 -0.77 25.36
CA CYS A 72 7.97 -2.22 25.37
C CYS A 72 8.89 -2.69 24.23
N HIS A 73 8.96 -1.93 23.14
CA HIS A 73 9.74 -2.23 21.94
C HIS A 73 10.83 -1.16 21.71
N GLY A 74 11.48 -0.74 22.80
CA GLY A 74 12.55 0.26 22.81
C GLY A 74 13.95 -0.35 22.74
N GLU A 75 14.96 0.45 23.10
CA GLU A 75 16.37 0.02 23.07
C GLU A 75 16.72 -0.97 24.18
N THR A 76 16.13 -0.78 25.36
CA THR A 76 16.46 -1.56 26.56
C THR A 76 15.48 -2.72 26.70
N ASN A 77 15.99 -3.95 26.50
CA ASN A 77 15.22 -5.20 26.61
C ASN A 77 13.92 -5.23 25.79
N PRO A 78 13.98 -5.01 24.47
CA PRO A 78 12.80 -5.03 23.61
C PRO A 78 12.07 -6.37 23.65
N LYS A 79 10.74 -6.32 23.78
CA LYS A 79 9.88 -7.51 23.64
C LYS A 79 10.04 -8.13 22.26
N GLU A 80 10.19 -9.46 22.22
CA GLU A 80 10.45 -10.25 21.01
C GLU A 80 11.69 -9.80 20.21
N GLY A 81 12.61 -9.07 20.86
CA GLY A 81 13.79 -8.49 20.19
C GLY A 81 13.45 -7.37 19.21
N ILE A 82 12.20 -6.89 19.19
CA ILE A 82 11.74 -5.85 18.27
C ILE A 82 12.04 -4.47 18.87
N ASN A 83 12.96 -3.75 18.23
CA ASN A 83 13.29 -2.37 18.55
C ASN A 83 12.70 -1.43 17.47
N LEU A 84 11.87 -0.48 17.88
CA LEU A 84 11.16 0.45 17.00
C LEU A 84 11.70 1.89 17.08
N THR A 85 12.90 2.11 17.63
CA THR A 85 13.46 3.46 17.85
C THR A 85 14.24 4.01 16.66
N SER A 86 14.59 3.19 15.67
CA SER A 86 15.31 3.62 14.46
C SER A 86 14.83 2.88 13.21
N TYR A 87 14.99 3.50 12.04
CA TYR A 87 14.63 2.91 10.75
C TYR A 87 15.29 1.54 10.55
N ALA A 88 16.60 1.49 10.77
CA ALA A 88 17.38 0.26 10.64
C ALA A 88 16.85 -0.87 11.53
N ASN A 89 16.46 -0.57 12.77
CA ASN A 89 15.90 -1.57 13.68
C ASN A 89 14.50 -2.04 13.27
N VAL A 90 13.63 -1.10 12.85
CA VAL A 90 12.28 -1.44 12.34
C VAL A 90 12.38 -2.37 11.13
N MET A 91 13.28 -2.06 10.19
CA MET A 91 13.45 -2.87 8.97
C MET A 91 14.16 -4.20 9.24
N LYS A 92 15.03 -4.27 10.26
CA LYS A 92 15.65 -5.52 10.72
C LYS A 92 14.62 -6.48 11.30
N GLY A 93 13.64 -5.98 12.05
CA GLY A 93 12.64 -6.78 12.74
C GLY A 93 13.15 -7.40 14.04
N GLY A 94 12.53 -8.52 14.46
CA GLY A 94 12.77 -9.16 15.76
C GLY A 94 13.22 -10.61 15.65
N HIS A 95 13.03 -11.38 16.74
CA HIS A 95 13.41 -12.79 16.81
C HIS A 95 12.72 -13.66 15.75
N GLU A 96 11.47 -13.32 15.39
CA GLU A 96 10.69 -14.03 14.36
C GLU A 96 10.94 -13.48 12.93
N GLY A 97 11.89 -12.55 12.78
CA GLY A 97 12.28 -11.98 11.50
C GLY A 97 11.61 -10.64 11.17
N THR A 98 11.47 -10.38 9.87
CA THR A 98 11.03 -9.09 9.34
C THR A 98 9.59 -8.77 9.71
N ILE A 99 9.39 -7.56 10.25
CA ILE A 99 8.06 -7.09 10.68
C ILE A 99 7.41 -6.11 9.69
N VAL A 100 8.20 -5.51 8.80
CA VAL A 100 7.76 -4.58 7.75
C VAL A 100 8.21 -5.10 6.38
N LYS A 101 7.25 -5.27 5.48
CA LYS A 101 7.48 -5.60 4.07
C LYS A 101 7.01 -4.42 3.22
N GLY A 102 7.96 -3.62 2.74
CA GLY A 102 7.65 -2.47 1.90
C GLY A 102 6.81 -2.86 0.67
N GLY A 103 5.72 -2.14 0.45
CA GLY A 103 4.74 -2.40 -0.61
C GLY A 103 3.66 -3.43 -0.24
N ASP A 104 3.78 -4.12 0.89
CA ASP A 104 2.89 -5.20 1.31
C ASP A 104 2.38 -4.98 2.75
N VAL A 105 1.27 -4.24 2.87
CA VAL A 105 0.64 -3.94 4.16
C VAL A 105 0.12 -5.22 4.83
N ASP A 106 -0.60 -6.06 4.11
CA ASP A 106 -1.19 -7.27 4.68
C ASP A 106 -0.13 -8.33 5.03
N GLY A 107 0.98 -8.39 4.30
CA GLY A 107 2.11 -9.26 4.64
C GLY A 107 3.02 -8.72 5.74
N SER A 108 2.88 -7.46 6.14
CA SER A 108 3.65 -6.84 7.23
C SER A 108 3.07 -7.22 8.59
N LEU A 109 3.90 -7.73 9.50
CA LEU A 109 3.47 -8.05 10.86
C LEU A 109 3.00 -6.79 11.59
N LEU A 110 3.73 -5.67 11.43
CA LEU A 110 3.43 -4.40 12.09
C LEU A 110 1.99 -3.95 11.83
N ALA A 111 1.55 -3.92 10.57
CA ALA A 111 0.19 -3.54 10.22
C ALA A 111 -0.85 -4.54 10.77
N ARG A 112 -0.58 -5.84 10.65
CA ARG A 112 -1.52 -6.87 11.13
C ARG A 112 -1.75 -6.83 12.64
N VAL A 113 -0.71 -6.60 13.46
CA VAL A 113 -0.88 -6.50 14.92
C VAL A 113 -1.59 -5.22 15.35
N LEU A 114 -1.39 -4.09 14.64
CA LEU A 114 -2.12 -2.84 14.87
C LEU A 114 -3.62 -2.99 14.57
N ARG A 115 -3.95 -3.77 13.54
CA ARG A 115 -5.34 -4.07 13.13
C ARG A 115 -5.98 -5.24 13.87
N GLY A 116 -5.30 -5.84 14.84
CA GLY A 116 -5.81 -7.01 15.56
C GLY A 116 -5.99 -8.26 14.67
N LYS A 117 -5.35 -8.30 13.50
CA LYS A 117 -5.37 -9.44 12.57
C LYS A 117 -4.41 -10.56 12.99
N GLN A 118 -3.91 -10.55 14.23
CA GLN A 118 -3.00 -11.54 14.81
C GLN A 118 -3.47 -11.94 16.21
N ALA A 119 -2.90 -13.02 16.76
CA ALA A 119 -3.27 -13.53 18.08
C ALA A 119 -3.12 -12.49 19.22
N LYS A 120 -2.21 -11.52 19.05
CA LYS A 120 -2.05 -10.38 19.96
C LYS A 120 -2.20 -9.09 19.16
N GLN A 121 -3.11 -8.23 19.61
CA GLN A 121 -3.20 -6.85 19.15
C GLN A 121 -2.16 -6.00 19.87
N MET A 122 -1.59 -5.02 19.16
CA MET A 122 -0.68 -4.04 19.74
C MET A 122 -1.23 -2.62 19.54
N PRO A 123 -1.06 -1.73 20.54
CA PRO A 123 -0.60 -2.00 21.90
C PRO A 123 -1.57 -2.87 22.73
N PRO A 124 -1.11 -3.51 23.83
CA PRO A 124 -1.97 -4.34 24.68
C PRO A 124 -3.13 -3.59 25.35
N GLY A 125 -2.99 -2.26 25.51
CA GLY A 125 -4.03 -1.39 26.06
C GLY A 125 -5.17 -1.05 25.10
N GLY A 126 -5.12 -1.52 23.86
CA GLY A 126 -6.09 -1.21 22.82
C GLY A 126 -5.45 -0.56 21.59
N PRO A 127 -6.23 -0.37 20.51
CA PRO A 127 -5.72 0.22 19.28
C PRO A 127 -5.37 1.70 19.50
N ILE A 128 -4.34 2.18 18.80
CA ILE A 128 -4.06 3.62 18.71
C ILE A 128 -5.06 4.30 17.77
N ALA A 129 -4.95 5.63 17.64
CA ALA A 129 -5.82 6.40 16.76
C ALA A 129 -5.71 5.94 15.29
N GLU A 130 -6.84 5.92 14.59
CA GLU A 130 -6.97 5.39 13.24
C GLU A 130 -6.07 6.11 12.22
N ASP A 131 -5.90 7.42 12.37
CA ASP A 131 -5.02 8.23 11.54
C ASP A 131 -3.54 7.86 11.71
N LYS A 132 -3.13 7.49 12.93
CA LYS A 132 -1.77 7.00 13.19
C LYS A 132 -1.55 5.63 12.55
N ILE A 133 -2.53 4.73 12.62
CA ILE A 133 -2.44 3.42 11.95
C ILE A 133 -2.38 3.60 10.44
N ALA A 134 -3.28 4.41 9.88
CA ALA A 134 -3.30 4.71 8.45
C ALA A 134 -1.97 5.29 7.94
N LYS A 135 -1.35 6.20 8.71
CA LYS A 135 -0.04 6.76 8.35
C LYS A 135 1.07 5.70 8.29
N ILE A 136 1.08 4.75 9.23
CA ILE A 136 2.02 3.61 9.20
C ILE A 136 1.75 2.73 7.97
N GLU A 137 0.48 2.40 7.70
CA GLU A 137 0.09 1.58 6.55
C GLU A 137 0.45 2.24 5.21
N ASP A 138 0.23 3.56 5.08
CA ASP A 138 0.60 4.33 3.89
C ASP A 138 2.11 4.35 3.67
N TRP A 139 2.90 4.52 4.75
CA TRP A 139 4.34 4.41 4.68
C TRP A 139 4.78 3.02 4.20
N ILE A 140 4.23 1.94 4.76
CA ILE A 140 4.50 0.57 4.32
C ILE A 140 4.13 0.42 2.84
N LYS A 141 2.92 0.83 2.45
CA LYS A 141 2.41 0.76 1.08
C LYS A 141 3.29 1.52 0.08
N SER A 142 3.88 2.63 0.50
CA SER A 142 4.80 3.44 -0.33
C SER A 142 6.21 2.83 -0.48
N GLY A 143 6.45 1.67 0.12
CA GLY A 143 7.71 0.93 0.04
C GLY A 143 8.56 1.00 1.31
N ALA A 144 8.04 1.52 2.42
CA ALA A 144 8.73 1.61 3.70
C ALA A 144 10.12 2.28 3.60
N LYS A 145 10.19 3.39 2.86
CA LYS A 145 11.43 4.15 2.67
C LYS A 145 11.72 5.04 3.88
N GLU A 146 13.00 5.30 4.13
CA GLU A 146 13.43 6.26 5.15
C GLU A 146 12.97 7.68 4.82
#